data_AF-A0A344WFI1-F1
#
_entry.id   AF-A0A344WFI1-F1
#
_cell.length_a   1.000
_cell.length_b   1.000
_cell.length_c   1.000
_cell.angle_alpha   90.00
_cell.angle_beta   90.00
_cell.angle_gamma   90.00
#
_symmetry.space_group_name_H-M   'P 1'
#
loop_
_entity.id
_entity.type
_entity.pdbx_description
1 polymer ?
#
loop_
_entity_poly.entity_id
_entity_poly.type
_entity_poly.pdbx_seq_one_letter_code
_entity_poly.pdbx_strand_id
1 'polypeptide(L)'
;MSYLDQWRAISARIDGTGRAADFYSRLPGQESYKSYREIGIACKNTLALIKQLVCDYDSTLPAAAKSRITEFMTEKHVGVFDGAEDWTKGRSAVVMLLSLKVELDYLLSDQQEHIRSRAERAFLHLQRVLAVDATVREQWKAALNGQGETACEQLGAVHLLQHGIFAFKVNSTGARTDLVFADMRDDFGSRGLDGLVLTEWKVGNDASADSKFAEAREQMKLYRRSALAGPELTAVRYAIVVSPTDLAIAPRDHEEHGLLYRQINISIDPKTPSAQARRLKKSG
;
A
#
# COMPACT_ATOMS: atom_id res chain seq x y z
N MET A 1 13.91 2.75 2.66
CA MET A 1 12.90 2.43 3.71
C MET A 1 11.72 3.38 3.50
N SER A 2 10.47 2.95 3.64
CA SER A 2 9.30 3.85 3.53
C SER A 2 8.86 4.36 4.91
N TYR A 3 8.05 5.43 4.98
CA TYR A 3 7.49 5.88 6.26
C TYR A 3 6.62 4.78 6.91
N LEU A 4 5.93 3.95 6.12
CA LEU A 4 5.13 2.82 6.64
C LEU A 4 6.02 1.72 7.23
N ASP A 5 7.15 1.43 6.61
CA ASP A 5 8.10 0.44 7.14
C ASP A 5 8.77 0.95 8.42
N GLN A 6 9.16 2.22 8.46
CA GLN A 6 9.73 2.84 9.66
C GLN A 6 8.67 2.94 10.77
N TRP A 7 7.44 3.32 10.43
CA TRP A 7 6.32 3.31 11.38
C TRP A 7 6.07 1.90 11.92
N ARG A 8 6.08 0.85 11.09
CA ARG A 8 5.94 -0.53 11.55
C ARG A 8 7.03 -0.91 12.57
N ALA A 9 8.28 -0.50 12.33
CA ALA A 9 9.38 -0.74 13.27
C ALA A 9 9.19 0.04 14.59
N ILE A 10 8.78 1.30 14.52
CA ILE A 10 8.47 2.13 15.69
C ILE A 10 7.29 1.53 16.48
N SER A 11 6.21 1.17 15.79
CA SER A 11 4.99 0.56 16.33
C SER A 11 5.30 -0.75 17.06
N ALA A 12 6.14 -1.62 16.48
CA ALA A 12 6.61 -2.85 17.14
C ALA A 12 7.45 -2.57 18.40
N ARG A 13 8.24 -1.49 18.41
CA ARG A 13 8.99 -1.05 19.59
C ARG A 13 8.07 -0.54 20.69
N ILE A 14 7.02 0.20 20.33
CA ILE A 14 5.98 0.66 21.27
C ILE A 14 5.30 -0.57 21.91
N ASP A 15 4.91 -1.57 21.13
CA ASP A 15 4.30 -2.82 21.64
C ASP A 15 5.25 -3.60 22.56
N GLY A 16 6.52 -3.71 22.18
CA GLY A 16 7.56 -4.32 23.03
C GLY A 16 7.69 -3.60 24.38
N THR A 17 7.74 -2.28 24.35
CA THR A 17 7.86 -1.44 25.55
C THR A 17 6.60 -1.53 26.43
N GLY A 18 5.41 -1.52 25.81
CA GLY A 18 4.14 -1.71 26.49
C GLY A 18 4.05 -3.06 27.20
N ARG A 19 4.46 -4.15 26.55
CA ARG A 19 4.52 -5.49 27.16
C ARG A 19 5.53 -5.56 28.32
N ALA A 20 6.68 -4.92 28.18
CA ALA A 20 7.67 -4.86 29.27
C ALA A 20 7.13 -4.09 30.49
N ALA A 21 6.42 -2.98 30.27
CA ALA A 21 5.79 -2.20 31.33
C ALA A 21 4.62 -2.94 32.01
N ASP A 22 3.79 -3.64 31.24
CA ASP A 22 2.74 -4.51 31.77
C ASP A 22 3.33 -5.63 32.62
N PHE A 23 4.36 -6.33 32.13
CA PHE A 23 5.08 -7.34 32.90
C PHE A 23 5.67 -6.77 34.20
N TYR A 24 6.37 -5.64 34.12
CA TYR A 24 6.96 -4.97 35.28
C TYR A 24 5.90 -4.62 36.34
N SER A 25 4.74 -4.11 35.90
CA SER A 25 3.66 -3.71 36.82
C SER A 25 3.05 -4.85 37.64
N ARG A 26 3.28 -6.10 37.23
CA ARG A 26 2.79 -7.31 37.90
C ARG A 26 3.81 -7.93 38.86
N LEU A 27 5.06 -7.46 38.86
CA LEU A 27 6.10 -8.00 39.74
C LEU A 27 5.92 -7.47 41.17
N PRO A 28 5.86 -8.34 42.19
CA PRO A 28 5.83 -7.92 43.58
C PRO A 28 7.25 -7.54 44.07
N GLY A 29 7.38 -6.40 44.77
CA GLY A 29 8.57 -6.10 45.59
C GLY A 29 9.24 -4.73 45.38
N GLN A 30 10.13 -4.37 46.32
CA GLN A 30 11.03 -3.23 46.22
C GLN A 30 12.17 -3.56 45.24
N GLU A 31 12.27 -2.78 44.18
CA GLU A 31 13.19 -3.05 43.10
C GLU A 31 14.61 -2.52 43.40
N SER A 32 15.61 -3.40 43.43
CA SER A 32 17.00 -3.03 43.78
C SER A 32 17.80 -2.46 42.61
N TYR A 33 17.39 -2.74 41.36
CA TYR A 33 18.19 -2.47 40.15
C TYR A 33 17.64 -1.36 39.25
N LYS A 34 16.50 -0.75 39.59
CA LYS A 34 15.89 0.35 38.82
C LYS A 34 15.63 -0.02 37.35
N SER A 35 15.26 -1.26 37.03
CA SER A 35 15.04 -1.72 35.65
C SER A 35 13.90 -0.98 34.95
N TYR A 36 12.98 -0.36 35.70
CA TYR A 36 11.97 0.55 35.14
C TYR A 36 12.58 1.73 34.37
N ARG A 37 13.84 2.11 34.66
CA ARG A 37 14.55 3.15 33.89
C ARG A 37 14.74 2.77 32.44
N GLU A 38 14.95 1.48 32.14
CA GLU A 38 15.10 0.99 30.77
C GLU A 38 13.82 1.18 29.95
N ILE A 39 12.65 1.04 30.58
CA ILE A 39 11.35 1.36 29.96
C ILE A 39 11.29 2.85 29.63
N GLY A 40 11.70 3.71 30.57
CA GLY A 40 11.76 5.15 30.34
C GLY A 40 12.69 5.56 29.20
N ILE A 41 13.90 4.97 29.16
CA ILE A 41 14.88 5.17 28.09
C ILE A 41 14.31 4.68 26.75
N ALA A 42 13.63 3.53 26.72
CA ALA A 42 12.97 3.02 25.53
C ALA A 42 11.88 3.98 25.03
N CYS A 43 11.08 4.58 25.92
CA CYS A 43 10.10 5.60 25.56
C CYS A 43 10.75 6.85 24.96
N LYS A 44 11.80 7.40 25.59
CA LYS A 44 12.54 8.57 25.09
C LYS A 44 13.10 8.33 23.68
N ASN A 45 13.76 7.19 23.50
CA ASN A 45 14.33 6.79 22.21
C ASN A 45 13.23 6.60 21.15
N THR A 46 12.08 6.07 21.54
CA THR A 46 10.94 5.90 20.62
C THR A 46 10.35 7.25 20.21
N LEU A 47 10.23 8.21 21.12
CA LEU A 47 9.81 9.58 20.79
C LEU A 47 10.78 10.23 19.79
N ALA A 48 12.08 10.06 19.97
CA ALA A 48 13.09 10.56 19.03
C ALA A 48 12.94 9.94 17.64
N LEU A 49 12.67 8.63 17.54
CA LEU A 49 12.39 7.98 16.26
C LEU A 49 11.12 8.51 15.58
N ILE A 50 10.07 8.82 16.35
CA ILE A 50 8.84 9.42 15.82
C ILE A 50 9.12 10.84 15.29
N LYS A 51 9.95 11.63 15.97
CA LYS A 51 10.40 12.95 15.46
C LYS A 51 11.17 12.79 14.15
N GLN A 52 12.09 11.83 14.11
CA GLN A 52 12.87 11.53 12.91
C GLN A 52 11.98 11.11 11.73
N LEU A 53 10.96 10.28 11.97
CA LEU A 53 9.96 9.89 10.96
C LEU A 53 9.30 11.11 10.29
N VAL A 54 8.94 12.14 11.06
CA VAL A 54 8.35 13.36 10.49
C VAL A 54 9.37 14.13 9.67
N CYS A 55 10.61 14.27 10.16
CA CYS A 55 11.66 14.99 9.43
C CYS A 55 12.05 14.29 8.13
N ASP A 56 12.22 12.97 8.16
CA ASP A 56 12.66 12.17 7.00
C ASP A 56 11.60 12.09 5.91
N TYR A 57 10.32 12.16 6.28
CA TYR A 57 9.18 11.96 5.36
C TYR A 57 8.22 13.16 5.34
N ASP A 58 8.73 14.37 5.63
CA ASP A 58 7.92 15.60 5.78
C ASP A 58 6.96 15.88 4.62
N SER A 59 7.42 15.56 3.40
CA SER A 59 6.71 15.79 2.13
C SER A 59 5.81 14.63 1.70
N THR A 60 5.96 13.45 2.29
CA THR A 60 5.26 12.21 1.87
C THR A 60 4.35 11.63 2.94
N LEU A 61 4.51 12.05 4.20
CA LEU A 61 3.65 11.65 5.30
C LEU A 61 2.25 12.30 5.17
N PRO A 62 1.15 11.57 5.42
CA PRO A 62 -0.19 12.13 5.35
C PRO A 62 -0.36 13.34 6.27
N ALA A 63 -0.99 14.40 5.77
CA ALA A 63 -1.16 15.65 6.51
C ALA A 63 -1.83 15.44 7.88
N ALA A 64 -2.82 14.54 7.96
CA ALA A 64 -3.48 14.20 9.21
C ALA A 64 -2.52 13.52 10.21
N ALA A 65 -1.71 12.56 9.77
CA ALA A 65 -0.70 11.90 10.61
C ALA A 65 0.39 12.87 11.06
N LYS A 66 0.88 13.72 10.15
CA LYS A 66 1.87 14.78 10.45
C LYS A 66 1.34 15.77 11.48
N SER A 67 0.11 16.25 11.29
CA SER A 67 -0.57 17.15 12.23
C SER A 67 -0.68 16.50 13.60
N ARG A 68 -1.12 15.22 13.64
CA ARG A 68 -1.28 14.50 14.89
C ARG A 68 0.03 14.28 15.64
N ILE A 69 1.11 13.91 14.95
CA ILE A 69 2.44 13.80 15.56
C ILE A 69 2.90 15.17 16.07
N THR A 70 2.70 16.24 15.29
CA THR A 70 3.11 17.59 15.69
C THR A 70 2.40 18.05 16.96
N GLU A 71 1.10 17.82 17.07
CA GLU A 71 0.31 18.06 18.29
C GLU A 71 0.80 17.21 19.46
N PHE A 72 1.11 15.93 19.21
CA PHE A 72 1.66 15.04 20.22
C PHE A 72 3.02 15.54 20.75
N MET A 73 3.82 16.18 19.92
CA MET A 73 5.16 16.70 20.26
C MET A 73 5.14 18.05 21.01
N THR A 74 3.97 18.53 21.43
CA THR A 74 3.87 19.75 22.25
C THR A 74 4.59 19.62 23.60
N GLU A 75 5.07 20.74 24.15
CA GLU A 75 5.93 20.78 25.34
C GLU A 75 5.35 20.04 26.55
N LYS A 76 4.02 20.03 26.70
CA LYS A 76 3.32 19.33 27.79
C LYS A 76 3.59 17.82 27.79
N HIS A 77 3.69 17.20 26.62
CA HIS A 77 3.99 15.77 26.53
C HIS A 77 5.50 15.52 26.62
N VAL A 78 6.33 16.36 25.99
CA VAL A 78 7.80 16.21 26.00
C VAL A 78 8.35 16.15 27.43
N GLY A 79 7.84 16.98 28.36
CA GLY A 79 8.26 16.95 29.76
C GLY A 79 7.96 15.63 30.50
N VAL A 80 6.99 14.82 30.03
CA VAL A 80 6.73 13.47 30.55
C VAL A 80 7.84 12.52 30.09
N PHE A 81 8.24 12.61 28.82
CA PHE A 81 9.30 11.78 28.27
C PHE A 81 10.67 12.12 28.87
N ASP A 82 11.00 13.40 29.06
CA ASP A 82 12.27 13.81 29.66
C ASP A 82 12.47 13.25 31.08
N GLY A 83 11.36 13.13 31.83
CA GLY A 83 11.35 12.53 33.16
C GLY A 83 11.02 11.04 33.20
N ALA A 84 10.95 10.33 32.08
CA ALA A 84 10.46 8.95 32.01
C ALA A 84 11.32 7.91 32.76
N GLU A 85 12.51 8.29 33.21
CA GLU A 85 13.34 7.48 34.12
C GLU A 85 12.77 7.39 35.54
N ASP A 86 11.77 8.21 35.88
CA ASP A 86 10.88 7.98 37.01
C ASP A 86 9.73 7.05 36.59
N TRP A 87 9.36 6.07 37.42
CA TRP A 87 8.36 5.07 37.05
C TRP A 87 6.98 5.67 36.75
N THR A 88 6.56 6.69 37.49
CA THR A 88 5.24 7.32 37.30
C THR A 88 5.18 8.00 35.93
N LYS A 89 6.24 8.74 35.59
CA LYS A 89 6.37 9.37 34.28
C LYS A 89 6.61 8.34 33.17
N GLY A 90 7.39 7.31 33.41
CA GLY A 90 7.64 6.21 32.47
C GLY A 90 6.36 5.46 32.09
N ARG A 91 5.52 5.12 33.07
CA ARG A 91 4.20 4.53 32.81
C ARG A 91 3.31 5.46 31.99
N SER A 92 3.32 6.76 32.32
CA SER A 92 2.57 7.76 31.55
C SER A 92 3.06 7.86 30.11
N ALA A 93 4.38 7.85 29.90
CA ALA A 93 5.01 7.86 28.58
C ALA A 93 4.64 6.61 27.75
N VAL A 94 4.59 5.42 28.37
CA VAL A 94 4.14 4.19 27.71
C VAL A 94 2.68 4.32 27.25
N VAL A 95 1.79 4.78 28.12
CA VAL A 95 0.37 4.97 27.77
C VAL A 95 0.22 5.98 26.64
N MET A 96 0.94 7.10 26.70
CA MET A 96 0.94 8.12 25.64
C MET A 96 1.40 7.55 24.29
N LEU A 97 2.47 6.75 24.27
CA LEU A 97 2.95 6.11 23.04
C LEU A 97 1.96 5.09 22.49
N LEU A 98 1.33 4.28 23.36
CA LEU A 98 0.31 3.31 22.94
C LEU A 98 -0.92 4.02 22.35
N SER A 99 -1.37 5.12 22.97
CA SER A 99 -2.47 5.93 22.44
C SER A 99 -2.13 6.53 21.08
N LEU A 100 -0.96 7.17 20.96
CA LEU A 100 -0.50 7.72 19.68
C LEU A 100 -0.40 6.64 18.61
N LYS A 101 0.11 5.46 18.97
CA LYS A 101 0.22 4.32 18.05
C LYS A 101 -1.13 3.95 17.45
N VAL A 102 -2.16 3.80 18.28
CA VAL A 102 -3.52 3.45 17.81
C VAL A 102 -4.04 4.49 16.81
N GLU A 103 -3.86 5.77 17.12
CA GLU A 103 -4.30 6.86 16.24
C GLU A 103 -3.54 6.88 14.90
N LEU A 104 -2.22 6.69 14.93
CA LEU A 104 -1.41 6.65 13.72
C LEU A 104 -1.67 5.39 12.89
N ASP A 105 -1.86 4.24 13.51
CA ASP A 105 -2.27 3.02 12.80
C ASP A 105 -3.58 3.25 12.04
N TYR A 106 -4.55 3.93 12.66
CA TYR A 106 -5.81 4.29 12.01
C TYR A 106 -5.60 5.27 10.83
N LEU A 107 -4.92 6.39 11.06
CA LEU A 107 -4.69 7.43 10.06
C LEU A 107 -3.91 6.92 8.84
N LEU A 108 -2.96 6.00 9.05
CA LEU A 108 -2.17 5.42 7.97
C LEU A 108 -2.90 4.27 7.26
N SER A 109 -3.77 3.53 7.96
CA SER A 109 -4.60 2.48 7.36
C SER A 109 -5.66 3.05 6.40
N ASP A 110 -6.30 4.17 6.77
CA ASP A 110 -7.35 4.80 5.95
C ASP A 110 -6.81 5.20 4.56
N GLN A 111 -5.58 5.70 4.51
CA GLN A 111 -4.95 6.04 3.23
C GLN A 111 -4.71 4.82 2.34
N GLN A 112 -4.25 3.69 2.89
CA GLN A 112 -4.04 2.46 2.11
C GLN A 112 -5.37 1.96 1.52
N GLU A 113 -6.44 2.00 2.31
CA GLU A 113 -7.78 1.63 1.88
C GLU A 113 -8.34 2.59 0.82
N HIS A 114 -8.09 3.89 0.98
CA HIS A 114 -8.45 4.90 0.00
C HIS A 114 -7.78 4.65 -1.36
N ILE A 115 -6.47 4.40 -1.37
CA ILE A 115 -5.71 4.08 -2.59
C ILE A 115 -6.23 2.80 -3.24
N ARG A 116 -6.47 1.75 -2.43
CA ARG A 116 -7.04 0.48 -2.89
C ARG A 116 -8.40 0.68 -3.57
N SER A 117 -9.33 1.34 -2.88
CA SER A 117 -10.68 1.62 -3.39
C SER A 117 -10.67 2.41 -4.69
N ARG A 118 -9.77 3.39 -4.80
CA ARG A 118 -9.60 4.22 -6.00
C ARG A 118 -9.02 3.43 -7.18
N ALA A 119 -8.02 2.58 -6.94
CA ALA A 119 -7.50 1.68 -7.96
C ALA A 119 -8.55 0.66 -8.45
N GLU A 120 -9.30 0.03 -7.55
CA GLU A 120 -10.38 -0.89 -7.91
C GLU A 120 -11.47 -0.20 -8.73
N ARG A 121 -11.83 1.03 -8.36
CA ARG A 121 -12.77 1.84 -9.13
C ARG A 121 -12.25 2.18 -10.52
N ALA A 122 -10.95 2.46 -10.65
CA ALA A 122 -10.33 2.73 -11.93
C ALA A 122 -10.42 1.50 -12.86
N PHE A 123 -10.13 0.30 -12.37
CA PHE A 123 -10.29 -0.94 -13.15
C PHE A 123 -11.75 -1.22 -13.52
N LEU A 124 -12.69 -1.03 -12.60
CA LEU A 124 -14.13 -1.15 -12.90
C LEU A 124 -14.58 -0.11 -13.93
N HIS A 125 -14.08 1.11 -13.85
CA HIS A 125 -14.34 2.16 -14.82
C HIS A 125 -13.79 1.76 -16.19
N LEU A 126 -12.56 1.23 -16.28
CA LEU A 126 -11.97 0.75 -17.53
C LEU A 126 -12.86 -0.30 -18.20
N GLN A 127 -13.30 -1.30 -17.44
CA GLN A 127 -14.15 -2.36 -17.97
C GLN A 127 -15.48 -1.82 -18.52
N ARG A 128 -16.06 -0.81 -17.86
CA ARG A 128 -17.29 -0.14 -18.30
C ARG A 128 -17.05 0.70 -19.54
N VAL A 129 -15.95 1.47 -19.60
CA VAL A 129 -15.58 2.27 -20.78
C VAL A 129 -15.40 1.35 -21.98
N LEU A 130 -14.66 0.25 -21.85
CA LEU A 130 -14.48 -0.73 -22.94
C LEU A 130 -15.82 -1.29 -23.43
N ALA A 131 -16.79 -1.53 -22.53
CA ALA A 131 -18.10 -2.04 -22.89
C ALA A 131 -18.97 -1.05 -23.69
N VAL A 132 -18.77 0.26 -23.54
CA VAL A 132 -19.67 1.28 -24.10
C VAL A 132 -19.02 2.16 -25.18
N ASP A 133 -17.73 2.44 -25.08
CA ASP A 133 -17.00 3.32 -26.00
C ASP A 133 -16.25 2.48 -27.04
N ALA A 134 -16.76 2.51 -28.27
CA ALA A 134 -16.15 1.79 -29.39
C ALA A 134 -14.77 2.33 -29.75
N THR A 135 -14.52 3.63 -29.58
CA THR A 135 -13.22 4.24 -29.92
C THR A 135 -12.13 3.74 -28.99
N VAL A 136 -12.40 3.78 -27.68
CA VAL A 136 -11.47 3.24 -26.67
C VAL A 136 -11.30 1.74 -26.87
N ARG A 137 -12.38 1.00 -27.18
CA ARG A 137 -12.29 -0.43 -27.46
C ARG A 137 -11.38 -0.75 -28.64
N GLU A 138 -11.50 -0.05 -29.76
CA GLU A 138 -10.65 -0.29 -30.93
C GLU A 138 -9.18 0.06 -30.66
N GLN A 139 -8.89 1.08 -29.85
CA GLN A 139 -7.52 1.36 -29.39
C GLN A 139 -6.94 0.20 -28.59
N TRP A 140 -7.72 -0.38 -27.67
CA TRP A 140 -7.29 -1.53 -26.88
C TRP A 140 -7.14 -2.80 -27.74
N LYS A 141 -8.01 -3.03 -28.72
CA LYS A 141 -7.85 -4.13 -29.70
C LYS A 141 -6.56 -3.97 -30.51
N ALA A 142 -6.26 -2.75 -30.97
CA ALA A 142 -5.04 -2.46 -31.69
C ALA A 142 -3.79 -2.69 -30.82
N ALA A 143 -3.83 -2.27 -29.55
CA ALA A 143 -2.76 -2.53 -28.59
C ALA A 143 -2.53 -4.03 -28.40
N LEU A 144 -3.60 -4.80 -28.16
CA LEU A 144 -3.57 -6.24 -27.96
C LEU A 144 -2.97 -6.98 -29.17
N ASN A 145 -3.41 -6.62 -30.39
CA ASN A 145 -3.02 -7.31 -31.62
C ASN A 145 -1.66 -6.86 -32.17
N GLY A 146 -1.23 -5.63 -31.86
CA GLY A 146 0.01 -5.05 -32.34
C GLY A 146 1.19 -5.30 -31.41
N GLN A 147 1.31 -4.47 -30.36
CA GLN A 147 2.46 -4.44 -29.44
C GLN A 147 2.27 -5.31 -28.18
N GLY A 148 1.09 -5.93 -28.01
CA GLY A 148 0.82 -6.89 -26.94
C GLY A 148 0.88 -6.28 -25.54
N GLU A 149 1.63 -6.92 -24.64
CA GLU A 149 1.69 -6.57 -23.21
C GLU A 149 2.07 -5.10 -23.00
N THR A 150 3.11 -4.59 -23.67
CA THR A 150 3.62 -3.23 -23.47
C THR A 150 2.60 -2.14 -23.80
N ALA A 151 1.85 -2.27 -24.90
CA ALA A 151 0.86 -1.25 -25.27
C ALA A 151 -0.38 -1.31 -24.38
N CYS A 152 -0.83 -2.52 -24.02
CA CYS A 152 -1.90 -2.67 -23.04
C CYS A 152 -1.52 -2.09 -21.67
N GLU A 153 -0.28 -2.30 -21.26
CA GLU A 153 0.28 -1.74 -20.03
C GLU A 153 0.28 -0.20 -20.05
N GLN A 154 0.74 0.42 -21.14
CA GLN A 154 0.73 1.88 -21.31
C GLN A 154 -0.69 2.46 -21.25
N LEU A 155 -1.64 1.87 -21.98
CA LEU A 155 -3.04 2.30 -21.94
C LEU A 155 -3.64 2.15 -20.53
N GLY A 156 -3.34 1.03 -19.87
CA GLY A 156 -3.76 0.77 -18.50
C GLY A 156 -3.19 1.78 -17.50
N ALA A 157 -1.91 2.11 -17.62
CA ALA A 157 -1.25 3.09 -16.75
C ALA A 157 -1.79 4.51 -16.96
N VAL A 158 -2.03 4.93 -18.21
CA VAL A 158 -2.70 6.21 -18.51
C VAL A 158 -4.11 6.25 -17.94
N HIS A 159 -4.86 5.15 -18.04
CA HIS A 159 -6.19 5.06 -17.45
C HIS A 159 -6.15 5.21 -15.92
N LEU A 160 -5.21 4.53 -15.24
CA LEU A 160 -5.05 4.68 -13.79
C LEU A 160 -4.70 6.12 -13.39
N LEU A 161 -3.88 6.81 -14.19
CA LEU A 161 -3.51 8.21 -13.96
C LEU A 161 -4.72 9.15 -14.00
N GLN A 162 -5.72 8.89 -14.84
CA GLN A 162 -6.99 9.66 -14.86
C GLN A 162 -7.76 9.56 -13.53
N HIS A 163 -7.47 8.56 -12.71
CA HIS A 163 -8.06 8.36 -11.38
C HIS A 163 -7.12 8.79 -10.26
N GLY A 164 -6.05 9.53 -10.56
CA GLY A 164 -5.05 9.95 -9.56
C GLY A 164 -4.15 8.82 -9.07
N ILE A 165 -4.15 7.67 -9.73
CA ILE A 165 -3.36 6.49 -9.34
C ILE A 165 -2.17 6.33 -10.28
N PHE A 166 -0.98 6.26 -9.70
CA PHE A 166 0.23 6.00 -10.45
C PHE A 166 0.53 4.50 -10.51
N ALA A 167 0.56 3.94 -11.72
CA ALA A 167 0.97 2.55 -11.93
C ALA A 167 2.49 2.45 -12.11
N PHE A 168 3.12 1.49 -11.47
CA PHE A 168 4.53 1.18 -11.71
C PHE A 168 4.75 -0.33 -11.83
N LYS A 169 5.82 -0.71 -12.54
CA LYS A 169 6.33 -2.08 -12.58
C LYS A 169 7.75 -2.17 -12.04
N VAL A 170 8.19 -3.41 -11.83
CA VAL A 170 9.56 -3.73 -11.40
C VAL A 170 10.38 -4.18 -12.60
N ASN A 171 11.57 -3.61 -12.76
CA ASN A 171 12.52 -4.10 -13.76
C ASN A 171 13.38 -5.25 -13.21
N SER A 172 14.20 -5.86 -14.08
CA SER A 172 15.08 -6.98 -13.72
C SER A 172 16.12 -6.68 -12.62
N THR A 173 16.38 -5.40 -12.32
CA THR A 173 17.29 -4.97 -11.24
C THR A 173 16.55 -4.62 -9.93
N GLY A 174 15.23 -4.82 -9.88
CA GLY A 174 14.41 -4.52 -8.70
C GLY A 174 14.06 -3.03 -8.56
N ALA A 175 14.40 -2.21 -9.55
CA ALA A 175 14.12 -0.79 -9.59
C ALA A 175 12.80 -0.49 -10.32
N ARG A 176 12.25 0.71 -10.05
CA ARG A 176 11.05 1.21 -10.73
C ARG A 176 11.34 1.47 -12.20
N THR A 177 10.45 1.00 -13.06
CA THR A 177 10.23 1.64 -14.36
C THR A 177 8.81 2.17 -14.37
N ASP A 178 8.69 3.48 -14.54
CA ASP A 178 7.43 4.11 -14.84
C ASP A 178 6.96 3.64 -16.24
N LEU A 179 5.66 3.37 -16.33
CA LEU A 179 5.01 2.76 -17.48
C LEU A 179 4.58 3.79 -18.52
N VAL A 180 4.44 5.06 -18.12
CA VAL A 180 4.00 6.16 -18.97
C VAL A 180 5.16 7.11 -19.26
N PHE A 181 6.05 7.34 -18.30
CA PHE A 181 7.18 8.27 -18.46
C PHE A 181 8.53 7.56 -18.27
N ALA A 182 9.39 7.61 -19.27
CA ALA A 182 10.70 6.94 -19.24
C ALA A 182 11.69 7.57 -18.23
N ASP A 183 11.40 8.77 -17.71
CA ASP A 183 12.26 9.50 -16.80
C ASP A 183 11.38 10.23 -15.76
N MET A 184 11.33 9.72 -14.53
CA MET A 184 10.91 10.56 -13.40
C MET A 184 12.08 11.49 -13.05
N ARG A 185 12.22 12.57 -13.80
CA ARG A 185 13.04 13.71 -13.36
C ARG A 185 12.14 14.63 -12.55
N ASP A 186 12.35 14.58 -11.24
CA ASP A 186 11.98 15.51 -10.18
C ASP A 186 10.54 16.08 -10.15
N ASP A 187 9.91 15.90 -8.98
CA ASP A 187 8.85 16.74 -8.40
C ASP A 187 7.36 16.38 -8.60
N PHE A 188 7.00 15.31 -9.32
CA PHE A 188 5.60 14.82 -9.36
C PHE A 188 5.13 14.13 -8.07
N GLY A 189 6.05 13.76 -7.18
CA GLY A 189 5.74 13.02 -5.95
C GLY A 189 4.84 13.76 -4.95
N SER A 190 4.55 15.04 -5.16
CA SER A 190 3.82 15.89 -4.21
C SER A 190 2.54 16.54 -4.74
N ARG A 191 2.25 16.50 -6.05
CA ARG A 191 1.12 17.25 -6.64
C ARG A 191 0.24 16.39 -7.53
N GLY A 192 -0.98 16.11 -7.07
CA GLY A 192 -2.08 15.56 -7.89
C GLY A 192 -2.21 14.03 -7.92
N LEU A 193 -1.38 13.30 -7.19
CA LEU A 193 -1.46 11.84 -7.08
C LEU A 193 -2.03 11.44 -5.72
N ASP A 194 -2.95 10.49 -5.75
CA ASP A 194 -3.60 9.93 -4.56
C ASP A 194 -2.83 8.73 -4.01
N GLY A 195 -2.17 7.97 -4.88
CA GLY A 195 -1.35 6.83 -4.49
C GLY A 195 -0.63 6.15 -5.64
N LEU A 196 0.29 5.26 -5.28
CA LEU A 196 1.03 4.41 -6.22
C LEU A 196 0.63 2.95 -6.04
N VAL A 197 0.48 2.23 -7.15
CA VAL A 197 0.10 0.81 -7.14
C VAL A 197 1.03 0.00 -8.02
N LEU A 198 1.49 -1.14 -7.49
CA LEU A 198 2.26 -2.12 -8.25
C LEU A 198 1.31 -2.89 -9.16
N THR A 199 1.51 -2.77 -10.47
CA THR A 199 0.74 -3.47 -11.50
C THR A 199 1.67 -4.28 -12.38
N GLU A 200 1.18 -5.42 -12.84
CA GLU A 200 1.88 -6.23 -13.85
C GLU A 200 0.82 -6.68 -14.85
N TRP A 201 1.06 -6.35 -16.12
CA TRP A 201 0.06 -6.49 -17.18
C TRP A 201 0.49 -7.60 -18.14
N LYS A 202 -0.41 -8.57 -18.32
CA LYS A 202 -0.21 -9.70 -19.21
C LYS A 202 -1.30 -9.76 -20.25
N VAL A 203 -0.99 -10.37 -21.38
CA VAL A 203 -1.96 -10.68 -22.43
C VAL A 203 -2.25 -12.17 -22.40
N GLY A 204 -3.54 -12.52 -22.34
CA GLY A 204 -3.96 -13.91 -22.21
C GLY A 204 -5.38 -14.18 -22.70
N ASN A 205 -5.77 -15.44 -22.62
CA ASN A 205 -7.11 -15.93 -22.93
C ASN A 205 -7.48 -17.06 -21.95
N ASP A 206 -8.62 -17.72 -22.14
CA ASP A 206 -9.08 -18.81 -21.26
C ASP A 206 -8.05 -19.92 -21.05
N ALA A 207 -7.25 -20.25 -22.07
CA ALA A 207 -6.26 -21.32 -21.97
C ALA A 207 -4.97 -20.90 -21.25
N SER A 208 -4.66 -19.59 -21.24
CA SER A 208 -3.39 -19.08 -20.71
C SER A 208 -3.53 -18.19 -19.46
N ALA A 209 -4.75 -17.83 -19.07
CA ALA A 209 -5.01 -16.87 -17.99
C ALA A 209 -4.30 -17.25 -16.69
N ASP A 210 -4.44 -18.51 -16.23
CA ASP A 210 -3.84 -18.96 -14.97
C ASP A 210 -2.31 -18.86 -14.99
N SER A 211 -1.68 -19.29 -16.10
CA SER A 211 -0.22 -19.15 -16.27
C SER A 211 0.22 -17.68 -16.33
N LYS A 212 -0.59 -16.80 -16.92
CA LYS A 212 -0.28 -15.37 -17.03
C LYS A 212 -0.43 -14.65 -15.70
N PHE A 213 -1.45 -14.98 -14.91
CA PHE A 213 -1.52 -14.48 -13.53
C PHE A 213 -0.34 -14.99 -12.69
N ALA A 214 0.08 -16.24 -12.85
CA ALA A 214 1.28 -16.75 -12.16
C ALA A 214 2.55 -16.01 -12.57
N GLU A 215 2.76 -15.80 -13.87
CA GLU A 215 3.89 -15.02 -14.41
C GLU A 215 3.93 -13.61 -13.83
N ALA A 216 2.78 -12.93 -13.80
CA ALA A 216 2.65 -11.59 -13.23
C ALA A 216 3.02 -11.57 -11.74
N ARG A 217 2.57 -12.55 -10.95
CA ARG A 217 2.90 -12.65 -9.52
C ARG A 217 4.39 -12.84 -9.31
N GLU A 218 5.04 -13.73 -10.06
CA GLU A 218 6.48 -13.98 -9.94
C GLU A 218 7.30 -12.72 -10.27
N GLN A 219 6.90 -11.95 -11.28
CA GLN A 219 7.55 -10.68 -11.59
C GLN A 219 7.36 -9.65 -10.46
N MET A 220 6.15 -9.56 -9.89
CA MET A 220 5.89 -8.72 -8.74
C MET A 220 6.67 -9.12 -7.48
N LYS A 221 7.03 -10.40 -7.31
CA LYS A 221 7.85 -10.86 -6.17
C LYS A 221 9.26 -10.28 -6.21
N LEU A 222 9.77 -9.92 -7.40
CA LEU A 222 11.05 -9.22 -7.54
C LEU A 222 11.01 -7.84 -6.86
N TYR A 223 9.83 -7.28 -6.59
CA TYR A 223 9.69 -6.06 -5.81
C TYR A 223 10.16 -6.26 -4.37
N ARG A 224 11.35 -5.76 -4.05
CA ARG A 224 11.79 -5.57 -2.67
C ARG A 224 11.16 -4.31 -2.13
N ARG A 225 10.38 -4.44 -1.04
CA ARG A 225 9.76 -3.29 -0.33
C ARG A 225 10.78 -2.17 -0.14
N SER A 226 10.33 -0.92 -0.29
CA SER A 226 11.02 0.34 0.07
C SER A 226 11.64 1.23 -1.03
N ALA A 227 11.33 1.01 -2.31
CA ALA A 227 11.86 1.86 -3.38
C ALA A 227 11.17 3.25 -3.49
N LEU A 228 9.95 3.44 -2.95
CA LEU A 228 9.09 4.60 -3.29
C LEU A 228 8.57 5.45 -2.11
N ALA A 229 9.23 5.42 -0.95
CA ALA A 229 9.11 6.45 0.09
C ALA A 229 7.68 7.01 0.42
N GLY A 230 6.62 6.20 0.45
CA GLY A 230 5.41 6.55 1.22
C GLY A 230 4.03 6.24 0.66
N PRO A 231 3.61 6.75 -0.52
CA PRO A 231 2.20 6.65 -0.96
C PRO A 231 1.89 5.35 -1.72
N GLU A 232 2.72 4.34 -1.58
CA GLU A 232 2.52 3.05 -2.24
C GLU A 232 1.48 2.21 -1.50
N LEU A 233 0.61 1.55 -2.25
CA LEU A 233 -0.23 0.47 -1.73
C LEU A 233 0.64 -0.76 -1.43
N THR A 234 0.92 -0.98 -0.15
CA THR A 234 1.95 -1.95 0.27
C THR A 234 1.43 -3.37 0.48
N ALA A 235 0.13 -3.51 0.76
CA ALA A 235 -0.51 -4.78 1.08
C ALA A 235 -1.19 -5.45 -0.12
N VAL A 236 -1.45 -4.70 -1.19
CA VAL A 236 -2.20 -5.17 -2.36
C VAL A 236 -1.43 -4.89 -3.64
N ARG A 237 -1.35 -5.90 -4.51
CA ARG A 237 -0.70 -5.84 -5.83
C ARG A 237 -1.68 -6.30 -6.89
N TYR A 238 -1.65 -5.69 -8.07
CA TYR A 238 -2.65 -5.96 -9.12
C TYR A 238 -2.03 -6.74 -10.29
N ALA A 239 -2.25 -8.05 -10.32
CA ALA A 239 -1.92 -8.87 -11.48
C ALA A 239 -3.06 -8.77 -12.49
N ILE A 240 -2.79 -8.20 -13.66
CA ILE A 240 -3.82 -7.93 -14.66
C ILE A 240 -3.59 -8.80 -15.89
N VAL A 241 -4.63 -9.49 -16.35
CA VAL A 241 -4.65 -10.20 -17.64
C VAL A 241 -5.65 -9.52 -18.56
N VAL A 242 -5.15 -8.97 -19.65
CA VAL A 242 -5.96 -8.42 -20.74
C VAL A 242 -6.31 -9.53 -21.71
N SER A 243 -7.60 -9.69 -21.99
CA SER A 243 -8.11 -10.72 -22.87
C SER A 243 -9.00 -10.14 -23.98
N PRO A 244 -9.10 -10.82 -25.14
CA PRO A 244 -10.01 -10.39 -26.21
C PRO A 244 -11.47 -10.32 -25.75
N THR A 245 -11.88 -11.27 -24.91
CA THR A 245 -13.25 -11.44 -24.39
C THR A 245 -13.21 -11.91 -22.93
N ASP A 246 -14.36 -11.90 -22.26
CA ASP A 246 -14.49 -12.34 -20.88
C ASP A 246 -13.99 -13.77 -20.67
N LEU A 247 -13.13 -13.95 -19.66
CA LEU A 247 -12.71 -15.28 -19.25
C LEU A 247 -13.90 -16.14 -18.81
N ALA A 248 -13.79 -17.46 -19.02
CA ALA A 248 -14.81 -18.42 -18.61
C ALA A 248 -14.93 -18.52 -17.08
N ILE A 249 -13.80 -18.39 -16.38
CA ILE A 249 -13.73 -18.46 -14.93
C ILE A 249 -13.24 -17.10 -14.43
N ALA A 250 -13.99 -16.53 -13.49
CA ALA A 250 -13.55 -15.31 -12.83
C ALA A 250 -12.26 -15.60 -12.04
N PRO A 251 -11.19 -14.82 -12.25
CA PRO A 251 -9.96 -15.04 -11.52
C PRO A 251 -10.18 -14.83 -10.02
N ARG A 252 -9.54 -15.67 -9.21
CA ARG A 252 -9.57 -15.56 -7.76
C ARG A 252 -8.30 -14.87 -7.29
N ASP A 253 -8.43 -14.04 -6.27
CA ASP A 253 -7.25 -13.45 -5.63
C ASP A 253 -6.34 -14.52 -5.03
N HIS A 254 -5.09 -14.14 -4.86
CA HIS A 254 -4.09 -14.99 -4.24
C HIS A 254 -3.45 -14.25 -3.07
N GLU A 255 -3.35 -14.89 -1.91
CA GLU A 255 -2.70 -14.33 -0.73
C GLU A 255 -1.42 -15.11 -0.43
N GLU A 256 -0.31 -14.38 -0.24
CA GLU A 256 0.99 -14.97 0.04
C GLU A 256 1.80 -14.02 0.95
N HIS A 257 2.30 -14.53 2.08
CA HIS A 257 3.09 -13.75 3.05
C HIS A 257 2.46 -12.41 3.51
N GLY A 258 1.12 -12.39 3.65
CA GLY A 258 0.38 -11.18 4.04
C GLY A 258 0.31 -10.11 2.96
N LEU A 259 0.57 -10.47 1.70
CA LEU A 259 0.30 -9.67 0.52
C LEU A 259 -0.87 -10.27 -0.26
N LEU A 260 -1.80 -9.41 -0.66
CA LEU A 260 -2.93 -9.77 -1.52
C LEU A 260 -2.60 -9.44 -2.98
N TYR A 261 -2.57 -10.47 -3.82
CA TYR A 261 -2.47 -10.33 -5.27
C TYR A 261 -3.89 -10.35 -5.84
N ARG A 262 -4.42 -9.16 -6.11
CA ARG A 262 -5.69 -8.98 -6.80
C ARG A 262 -5.52 -9.39 -8.26
N GLN A 263 -6.29 -10.38 -8.68
CA GLN A 263 -6.23 -10.87 -10.05
C GLN A 263 -7.40 -10.28 -10.84
N ILE A 264 -7.07 -9.46 -11.82
CA ILE A 264 -8.06 -8.71 -12.60
C ILE A 264 -7.99 -9.17 -14.05
N ASN A 265 -9.15 -9.53 -14.61
CA ASN A 265 -9.29 -9.67 -16.05
C ASN A 265 -9.84 -8.37 -16.64
N ILE A 266 -9.14 -7.81 -17.62
CA ILE A 266 -9.64 -6.72 -18.45
C ILE A 266 -10.03 -7.31 -19.81
N SER A 267 -11.33 -7.48 -20.03
CA SER A 267 -11.85 -7.96 -21.31
C SER A 267 -12.03 -6.79 -22.26
N ILE A 268 -11.40 -6.84 -23.43
CA ILE A 268 -11.48 -5.77 -24.44
C ILE A 268 -12.85 -5.72 -25.09
N ASP A 269 -13.44 -6.88 -25.42
CA ASP A 269 -14.81 -6.97 -25.94
C ASP A 269 -15.69 -7.73 -24.94
N PRO A 270 -16.04 -7.09 -23.80
CA PRO A 270 -16.87 -7.73 -22.79
C PRO A 270 -18.26 -7.98 -23.34
N LYS A 271 -18.82 -9.14 -22.99
CA LYS A 271 -20.22 -9.43 -23.29
C LYS A 271 -21.10 -8.46 -22.52
N THR A 272 -22.26 -8.14 -23.09
CA THR A 272 -23.25 -7.32 -22.38
C THR A 272 -23.65 -7.98 -21.06
N PRO A 273 -24.02 -7.21 -20.02
CA PRO A 273 -24.44 -7.77 -18.73
C PRO A 273 -25.56 -8.82 -18.84
N SER A 274 -26.49 -8.61 -19.79
CA SER A 274 -27.57 -9.56 -20.09
C SER A 274 -27.06 -10.88 -20.70
N ALA A 275 -26.02 -10.83 -21.53
CA ALA A 275 -25.36 -12.00 -22.09
C ALA A 275 -24.50 -12.74 -21.05
N GLN A 276 -23.81 -12.02 -20.16
CA GLN A 276 -23.07 -12.61 -19.04
C GLN A 276 -23.98 -13.33 -18.05
N ALA A 277 -25.10 -12.71 -17.64
CA ALA A 277 -26.07 -13.31 -16.72
C ALA A 277 -26.68 -14.61 -17.27
N ARG A 278 -26.90 -14.71 -18.60
CA ARG A 278 -27.36 -15.94 -19.26
C ARG A 278 -26.29 -17.04 -19.29
N ARG A 279 -25.01 -16.68 -19.37
CA ARG A 279 -23.90 -17.64 -19.37
C ARG A 279 -23.72 -18.26 -17.98
N LEU A 280 -23.74 -17.45 -16.91
CA LEU A 280 -23.61 -17.92 -15.53
C LEU A 280 -24.72 -18.91 -15.13
N LYS A 281 -25.95 -18.71 -15.63
CA LYS A 281 -27.08 -19.64 -15.44
C LYS A 281 -26.91 -21.00 -16.15
N LYS A 282 -25.99 -21.12 -17.12
CA LYS A 282 -25.72 -22.37 -17.85
C LYS A 282 -24.52 -23.13 -17.29
N SER A 283 -23.71 -22.50 -16.43
CA SER A 283 -22.48 -23.05 -15.87
C SER A 283 -22.57 -23.38 -14.37
N GLY A 284 -23.72 -23.14 -13.74
CA GLY A 284 -24.07 -23.61 -12.40
C GLY A 284 -25.15 -24.67 -12.48
#